data_AF-A0ABD5XZV1-F1
#
_entry.id   AF-A0ABD5XZV1-F1
#
_cell.length_a   1.000
_cell.length_b   1.000
_cell.length_c   1.000
_cell.angle_alpha   90.00
_cell.angle_beta   90.00
_cell.angle_gamma   90.00
#
_symmetry.space_group_name_H-M   'P 1'
#
loop_
_entity.id
_entity.type
_entity.pdbx_description
1 polymer ?
#
loop_
_entity_poly.entity_id
_entity_poly.type
_entity_poly.pdbx_seq_one_letter_code
_entity_poly.pdbx_strand_id
1 'polypeptide(L)'
;MIGDDLAPPEFTRLPTPTDAPLLKKLQTELPAFVNAPIAQSAYALGEDLEEPHWMVGTIAIDIQQEYSRSTVDSAAAESYDDFISQYESETPSQIVFDQHQEFVAANSEWSAVMKKRSAFEQTTVPIFEDVLLLQYFEEVLLGTVAFAPIGFGSTATDIARGYANWQRATLLVTLLSGQRLWVDSPRVVAMSEQQSATRGQKDGILSDEEREVLSGSKGDNSTREALCEVLRERLRTALIDLEALYMWLPDDDLQAVFNPSERRETSAVRAASQEALSLLFIGMDMNGDVIEERITESLLTLESAKVSRSEHILS
;
A
#
# COMPACT_ATOMS: atom_id res chain seq x y z
N MET A 1 -1.82 -12.05 0.62
CA MET A 1 -3.13 -12.11 -0.05
C MET A 1 -3.99 -11.02 0.49
N ILE A 2 -4.48 -10.09 -0.34
CA ILE A 2 -5.33 -9.00 0.15
C ILE A 2 -6.42 -9.61 1.04
N GLY A 3 -6.41 -9.25 2.32
CA GLY A 3 -7.46 -9.67 3.23
C GLY A 3 -8.76 -9.02 2.80
N ASP A 4 -9.90 -9.72 2.92
CA ASP A 4 -11.21 -9.15 2.59
C ASP A 4 -11.51 -7.88 3.42
N ASP A 5 -10.84 -7.70 4.56
CA ASP A 5 -10.87 -6.53 5.42
C ASP A 5 -10.04 -5.33 4.91
N LEU A 6 -9.19 -5.54 3.91
CA LEU A 6 -8.29 -4.54 3.32
C LEU A 6 -8.73 -4.08 1.93
N ALA A 7 -9.68 -4.77 1.31
CA ALA A 7 -10.38 -4.22 0.16
C ALA A 7 -11.29 -3.08 0.65
N PRO A 8 -11.38 -1.94 -0.05
CA PRO A 8 -12.35 -0.92 0.29
C PRO A 8 -13.76 -1.55 0.29
N PRO A 9 -14.64 -1.17 1.23
CA PRO A 9 -15.92 -1.86 1.45
C PRO A 9 -16.86 -1.83 0.24
N GLU A 10 -16.65 -0.90 -0.69
CA GLU A 10 -17.38 -0.79 -1.96
C GLU A 10 -16.87 -1.74 -3.07
N PHE A 11 -15.69 -2.34 -2.90
CA PHE A 11 -15.14 -3.28 -3.89
C PHE A 11 -15.75 -4.67 -3.72
N THR A 12 -16.10 -5.29 -4.84
CA THR A 12 -16.57 -6.67 -4.90
C THR A 12 -15.41 -7.59 -5.23
N ARG A 13 -15.25 -8.65 -4.44
CA ARG A 13 -14.27 -9.70 -4.72
C ARG A 13 -14.62 -10.44 -6.01
N LEU A 14 -13.67 -10.49 -6.94
CA LEU A 14 -13.78 -11.26 -8.17
C LEU A 14 -13.43 -12.73 -7.92
N PRO A 15 -14.03 -13.65 -8.69
CA PRO A 15 -13.61 -15.05 -8.67
C PRO A 15 -12.13 -15.14 -9.06
N THR A 16 -11.40 -15.99 -8.34
CA THR A 16 -9.99 -16.32 -8.59
C THR A 16 -9.82 -16.78 -10.04
N PRO A 17 -9.13 -16.02 -10.92
CA PRO A 17 -9.02 -16.37 -12.34
C PRO A 17 -8.15 -17.61 -12.52
N THR A 18 -8.72 -18.72 -12.99
CA THR A 18 -7.94 -19.96 -13.21
C THR A 18 -6.93 -19.84 -14.35
N ASP A 19 -7.11 -18.87 -15.24
CA ASP A 19 -6.36 -18.73 -16.50
C ASP A 19 -5.81 -17.31 -16.71
N ALA A 20 -5.13 -16.74 -15.72
CA ALA A 20 -4.46 -15.45 -15.90
C ALA A 20 -3.39 -15.54 -17.02
N PRO A 21 -3.42 -14.68 -18.07
CA PRO A 21 -2.50 -14.78 -19.21
C PRO A 21 -1.02 -14.80 -18.82
N LEU A 22 -0.63 -13.90 -17.90
CA LEU A 22 0.74 -13.83 -17.38
C LEU A 22 1.16 -15.14 -16.70
N LEU A 23 0.30 -15.71 -15.86
CA LEU A 23 0.60 -16.96 -15.17
C LEU A 23 0.80 -18.11 -16.16
N LYS A 24 -0.06 -18.21 -17.17
CA LYS A 24 0.06 -19.20 -18.24
C LYS A 24 1.36 -19.04 -19.04
N LYS A 25 1.76 -17.79 -19.30
CA LYS A 25 3.04 -17.46 -19.97
C LYS A 25 4.22 -17.91 -19.11
N LEU A 26 4.24 -17.53 -17.83
CA LEU A 26 5.27 -17.93 -16.88
C LEU A 26 5.38 -19.45 -16.75
N GLN A 27 4.26 -20.18 -16.64
CA GLN A 27 4.26 -21.64 -16.58
C GLN A 27 4.77 -22.30 -17.86
N THR A 28 4.59 -21.64 -19.01
CA THR A 28 5.06 -22.14 -20.31
C THR A 28 6.57 -21.95 -20.47
N GLU A 29 7.09 -20.79 -20.07
CA GLU A 29 8.48 -20.41 -20.27
C GLU A 29 9.41 -20.85 -19.13
N LEU A 30 8.86 -20.99 -17.92
CA LEU A 30 9.60 -21.30 -16.71
C LEU A 30 9.01 -22.55 -16.04
N PRO A 31 9.62 -23.74 -16.23
CA PRO A 31 9.15 -24.99 -15.62
C PRO A 31 8.98 -24.92 -14.09
N ALA A 32 9.73 -24.02 -13.44
CA ALA A 32 9.63 -23.71 -12.02
C ALA A 32 8.22 -23.32 -11.58
N PHE A 33 7.45 -22.66 -12.45
CA PHE A 33 6.14 -22.09 -12.13
C PHE A 33 4.99 -23.08 -12.28
N VAL A 34 5.20 -24.23 -12.96
CA VAL A 34 4.13 -25.18 -13.31
C VAL A 34 3.43 -25.76 -12.08
N ASN A 35 4.18 -26.01 -11.00
CA ASN A 35 3.65 -26.59 -9.77
C ASN A 35 3.85 -25.68 -8.55
N ALA A 36 4.25 -24.44 -8.77
CA ALA A 36 4.45 -23.47 -7.70
C ALA A 36 3.10 -23.20 -7.00
N PRO A 37 3.04 -23.21 -5.66
CA PRO A 37 1.88 -22.73 -4.93
C PRO A 37 1.56 -21.27 -5.31
N ILE A 38 0.29 -21.00 -5.62
CA ILE A 38 -0.18 -19.70 -6.09
C ILE A 38 -1.33 -19.21 -5.22
N ALA A 39 -1.23 -17.94 -4.81
CA ALA A 39 -2.21 -17.21 -4.03
C ALA A 39 -2.59 -16.01 -4.85
N GLN A 40 -3.88 -15.85 -5.16
CA GLN A 40 -4.32 -14.65 -5.86
C GLN A 40 -5.72 -14.19 -5.42
N SER A 41 -5.90 -12.89 -5.42
CA SER A 41 -7.14 -12.20 -5.08
C SER A 41 -7.30 -11.03 -6.03
N ALA A 42 -8.52 -10.81 -6.50
CA ALA A 42 -8.85 -9.62 -7.27
C ALA A 42 -10.15 -9.03 -6.76
N TYR A 43 -10.26 -7.72 -6.86
CA TYR A 43 -11.38 -6.92 -6.42
C TYR A 43 -11.69 -5.89 -7.51
N ALA A 44 -12.97 -5.59 -7.68
CA ALA A 44 -13.43 -4.63 -8.66
C ALA A 44 -14.53 -3.74 -8.12
N LEU A 45 -14.61 -2.53 -8.65
CA LEU A 45 -15.69 -1.58 -8.39
C LEU A 45 -16.25 -1.09 -9.73
N GLY A 46 -17.56 -1.18 -9.89
CA GLY A 46 -18.26 -0.80 -11.12
C GLY A 46 -19.73 -1.18 -11.05
N GLU A 47 -20.54 -0.59 -11.93
CA GLU A 47 -21.94 -1.01 -12.09
C GLU A 47 -22.05 -2.39 -12.76
N ASP A 48 -21.09 -2.69 -13.65
CA ASP A 48 -20.89 -3.98 -14.30
C ASP A 48 -19.52 -4.55 -13.89
N LEU A 49 -19.50 -5.79 -13.40
CA LEU A 49 -18.26 -6.45 -12.99
C LEU A 49 -17.51 -7.08 -14.18
N GLU A 50 -18.17 -7.22 -15.33
CA GLU A 50 -17.52 -7.60 -16.59
C GLU A 50 -16.80 -6.40 -17.22
N GLU A 51 -17.23 -5.17 -16.91
CA GLU A 51 -16.62 -3.90 -17.35
C GLU A 51 -16.39 -2.97 -16.15
N PRO A 52 -15.54 -3.35 -15.18
CA PRO A 52 -15.40 -2.60 -13.96
C PRO A 52 -14.71 -1.26 -14.21
N HIS A 53 -15.11 -0.22 -13.47
CA HIS A 53 -14.45 1.08 -13.50
C HIS A 53 -13.09 1.05 -12.79
N TRP A 54 -12.97 0.23 -11.75
CA TRP A 54 -11.73 -0.01 -11.02
C TRP A 54 -11.50 -1.49 -10.85
N MET A 55 -10.23 -1.89 -10.89
CA MET A 55 -9.83 -3.24 -10.56
C MET A 55 -8.49 -3.21 -9.83
N VAL A 56 -8.33 -4.08 -8.84
CA VAL A 56 -7.04 -4.38 -8.24
C VAL A 56 -6.91 -5.87 -8.05
N GLY A 57 -5.77 -6.42 -8.47
CA GLY A 57 -5.45 -7.82 -8.36
C GLY A 57 -4.08 -8.00 -7.73
N THR A 58 -3.92 -9.04 -6.93
CA THR A 58 -2.63 -9.44 -6.39
C THR A 58 -2.40 -10.91 -6.58
N ILE A 59 -1.17 -11.29 -6.88
CA ILE A 59 -0.70 -12.67 -6.97
C ILE A 59 0.57 -12.83 -6.12
N ALA A 60 0.75 -14.01 -5.53
CA ALA A 60 1.96 -14.45 -4.89
C ALA A 60 2.25 -15.89 -5.36
N ILE A 61 3.47 -16.14 -5.81
CA ILE A 61 3.91 -17.42 -6.36
C ILE A 61 5.14 -17.86 -5.58
N ASP A 62 5.04 -18.98 -4.87
CA ASP A 62 6.14 -19.62 -4.15
C ASP A 62 6.82 -20.64 -5.07
N ILE A 63 7.94 -20.25 -5.68
CA ILE A 63 8.55 -20.97 -6.79
C ILE A 63 9.39 -22.16 -6.27
N GLN A 64 9.82 -22.13 -5.00
CA GLN A 64 10.60 -23.17 -4.32
C GLN A 64 11.94 -23.54 -4.99
N GLN A 65 12.37 -22.72 -5.96
CA GLN A 65 13.63 -22.86 -6.67
C GLN A 65 14.06 -21.51 -7.23
N GLU A 66 15.37 -21.35 -7.44
CA GLU A 66 15.91 -20.18 -8.14
C GLU A 66 15.30 -20.04 -9.53
N TYR A 67 15.03 -18.80 -9.91
CA TYR A 67 14.49 -18.45 -11.22
C TYR A 67 15.22 -17.22 -11.77
N SER A 68 15.21 -17.12 -13.10
CA SER A 68 15.82 -15.99 -13.81
C SER A 68 14.85 -14.82 -13.82
N ARG A 69 15.18 -13.75 -13.08
CA ARG A 69 14.41 -12.50 -13.13
C ARG A 69 14.23 -11.99 -14.55
N SER A 70 15.28 -11.98 -15.37
CA SER A 70 15.19 -11.48 -16.75
C SER A 70 14.22 -12.29 -17.60
N THR A 71 14.04 -13.58 -17.30
CA THR A 71 13.05 -14.42 -18.00
C THR A 71 11.63 -14.10 -17.53
N VAL A 72 11.44 -13.84 -16.22
CA VAL A 72 10.15 -13.36 -15.70
C VAL A 72 9.79 -12.00 -16.32
N ASP A 73 10.75 -11.06 -16.36
CA ASP A 73 10.58 -9.75 -16.96
C ASP A 73 10.23 -9.84 -18.46
N SER A 74 10.90 -10.70 -19.23
CA SER A 74 10.56 -10.92 -20.64
C SER A 74 9.16 -11.51 -20.82
N ALA A 75 8.78 -12.52 -20.05
CA ALA A 75 7.45 -13.13 -20.13
C ALA A 75 6.35 -12.14 -19.74
N ALA A 76 6.62 -11.29 -18.74
CA ALA A 76 5.71 -10.24 -18.30
C ALA A 76 5.56 -9.15 -19.35
N ALA A 77 6.66 -8.68 -19.94
CA ALA A 77 6.61 -7.70 -21.02
C ALA A 77 5.80 -8.22 -22.22
N GLU A 78 6.05 -9.45 -22.67
CA GLU A 78 5.30 -10.03 -23.79
C GLU A 78 3.82 -10.21 -23.45
N SER A 79 3.49 -10.69 -22.24
CA SER A 79 2.10 -10.83 -21.82
C SER A 79 1.38 -9.48 -21.67
N TYR A 80 2.10 -8.42 -21.28
CA TYR A 80 1.54 -7.08 -21.13
C TYR A 80 1.32 -6.42 -22.51
N ASP A 81 2.29 -6.55 -23.42
CA ASP A 81 2.19 -6.09 -24.79
C ASP A 81 1.03 -6.77 -25.54
N ASP A 82 0.84 -8.08 -25.34
CA ASP A 82 -0.28 -8.86 -25.87
C ASP A 82 -1.63 -8.32 -25.33
N PHE A 83 -1.71 -8.03 -24.02
CA PHE A 83 -2.89 -7.46 -23.38
C PHE A 83 -3.23 -6.08 -23.95
N ILE A 84 -2.26 -5.16 -24.02
CA ILE A 84 -2.49 -3.81 -24.56
C ILE A 84 -2.88 -3.89 -26.04
N SER A 85 -2.26 -4.77 -26.82
CA SER A 85 -2.59 -4.95 -28.24
C SER A 85 -4.02 -5.46 -28.44
N GLN A 86 -4.46 -6.42 -27.61
CA GLN A 86 -5.84 -6.88 -27.62
C GLN A 86 -6.79 -5.75 -27.26
N TYR A 87 -6.49 -4.99 -26.21
CA TYR A 87 -7.34 -3.92 -25.74
C TYR A 87 -7.42 -2.72 -26.72
N GLU A 88 -6.32 -2.39 -27.39
CA GLU A 88 -6.31 -1.46 -28.54
C GLU A 88 -7.23 -1.93 -29.67
N SER A 89 -7.29 -3.24 -29.94
CA SER A 89 -8.12 -3.79 -31.01
C SER A 89 -9.63 -3.76 -30.69
N GLU A 90 -9.97 -3.77 -29.40
CA GLU A 90 -11.35 -3.77 -28.90
C GLU A 90 -11.87 -2.35 -28.61
N THR A 91 -10.98 -1.36 -28.51
CA THR A 91 -11.34 0.03 -28.20
C THR A 91 -11.52 0.92 -29.44
N PRO A 92 -12.35 1.97 -29.38
CA PRO A 92 -12.50 2.90 -30.49
C PRO A 92 -11.20 3.62 -30.85
N SER A 93 -10.95 3.89 -32.13
CA SER A 93 -9.70 4.52 -32.65
C SER A 93 -9.37 5.93 -32.13
N GLN A 94 -10.28 6.53 -31.35
CA GLN A 94 -10.05 7.77 -30.62
C GLN A 94 -9.29 7.55 -29.31
N ILE A 95 -9.19 6.31 -28.82
CA ILE A 95 -8.38 5.95 -27.67
C ILE A 95 -6.95 5.70 -28.13
N VAL A 96 -5.99 6.22 -27.38
CA VAL A 96 -4.55 5.97 -27.56
C VAL A 96 -3.94 5.56 -26.24
N PHE A 97 -2.88 4.77 -26.31
CA PHE A 97 -2.20 4.21 -25.16
C PHE A 97 -0.77 4.73 -25.12
N ASP A 98 -0.40 5.33 -23.99
CA ASP A 98 0.98 5.69 -23.72
C ASP A 98 1.54 4.68 -22.71
N GLN A 99 2.39 3.77 -23.19
CA GLN A 99 2.98 2.70 -22.39
C GLN A 99 4.30 3.17 -21.76
N HIS A 100 4.55 2.73 -20.53
CA HIS A 100 5.78 2.96 -19.79
C HIS A 100 6.26 1.66 -19.13
N GLN A 101 7.57 1.52 -19.02
CA GLN A 101 8.20 0.38 -18.35
C GLN A 101 9.35 0.88 -17.48
N GLU A 102 9.41 0.42 -16.24
CA GLU A 102 10.46 0.75 -15.29
C GLU A 102 11.04 -0.52 -14.66
N PHE A 103 12.37 -0.61 -14.59
CA PHE A 103 13.08 -1.75 -14.03
C PHE A 103 14.08 -1.27 -12.97
N VAL A 104 13.85 -1.64 -11.72
CA VAL A 104 14.79 -1.38 -10.62
C VAL A 104 15.15 -2.66 -9.90
N ALA A 105 16.19 -2.66 -9.06
CA ALA A 105 16.70 -3.89 -8.44
C ALA A 105 15.65 -4.70 -7.65
N ALA A 106 14.62 -4.05 -7.09
CA ALA A 106 13.60 -4.70 -6.28
C ALA A 106 12.31 -5.09 -7.01
N ASN A 107 11.99 -4.42 -8.14
CA ASN A 107 10.72 -4.61 -8.84
C ASN A 107 10.84 -4.27 -10.34
N SER A 108 9.84 -4.69 -11.10
CA SER A 108 9.62 -4.30 -12.49
C SER A 108 8.18 -3.83 -12.64
N GLU A 109 7.99 -2.72 -13.34
CA GLU A 109 6.71 -2.05 -13.51
C GLU A 109 6.42 -1.90 -15.01
N TRP A 110 5.19 -2.22 -15.41
CA TRP A 110 4.61 -1.90 -16.70
C TRP A 110 3.36 -1.09 -16.46
N SER A 111 3.18 -0.01 -17.21
CA SER A 111 1.99 0.81 -17.08
C SER A 111 1.53 1.35 -18.43
N ALA A 112 0.25 1.63 -18.52
CA ALA A 112 -0.36 2.22 -19.70
C ALA A 112 -1.35 3.31 -19.29
N VAL A 113 -1.15 4.51 -19.82
CA VAL A 113 -2.12 5.61 -19.69
C VAL A 113 -2.99 5.65 -20.94
N MET A 114 -4.29 5.43 -20.74
CA MET A 114 -5.29 5.49 -21.80
C MET A 114 -5.75 6.93 -21.95
N LYS A 115 -5.69 7.45 -23.17
CA LYS A 115 -6.10 8.83 -23.46
C LYS A 115 -7.12 8.87 -24.57
N LYS A 116 -8.13 9.72 -24.42
CA LYS A 116 -9.13 9.99 -25.44
C LYS A 116 -8.71 11.20 -26.27
N ARG A 117 -8.63 11.04 -27.59
CA ARG A 117 -8.47 12.14 -28.55
C ARG A 117 -9.76 12.95 -28.63
N SER A 118 -9.63 14.27 -28.55
CA SER A 118 -10.74 15.18 -28.84
C SER A 118 -11.04 15.17 -30.34
N ALA A 119 -12.32 15.18 -30.72
CA ALA A 119 -12.72 15.28 -32.12
C ALA A 119 -12.48 16.68 -32.72
N PHE A 120 -12.34 17.68 -31.86
CA PHE A 120 -12.24 19.09 -32.26
C PHE A 120 -10.86 19.70 -31.99
N GLU A 121 -10.10 19.10 -31.08
CA GLU A 121 -8.79 19.58 -30.66
C GLU A 121 -7.74 18.50 -30.92
N GLN A 122 -6.52 18.87 -31.31
CA GLN A 122 -5.39 17.93 -31.43
C GLN A 122 -4.80 17.53 -30.05
N THR A 123 -5.64 17.52 -29.02
CA THR A 123 -5.28 17.23 -27.64
C THR A 123 -5.80 15.84 -27.25
N THR A 124 -5.08 15.20 -26.34
CA THR A 124 -5.48 13.94 -25.71
C THR A 124 -5.76 14.19 -24.23
N VAL A 125 -6.80 13.56 -23.70
CA VAL A 125 -7.15 13.65 -22.28
C VAL A 125 -6.99 12.27 -21.65
N PRO A 126 -6.20 12.13 -20.58
CA PRO A 126 -6.08 10.88 -19.86
C PRO A 126 -7.42 10.49 -19.23
N ILE A 127 -7.80 9.23 -19.36
CA ILE A 127 -9.08 8.70 -18.86
C ILE A 127 -8.89 7.54 -17.88
N PHE A 128 -7.91 6.68 -18.13
CA PHE A 128 -7.60 5.54 -17.27
C PHE A 128 -6.09 5.29 -17.22
N GLU A 129 -5.68 4.64 -16.15
CA GLU A 129 -4.34 4.14 -15.94
C GLU A 129 -4.42 2.65 -15.58
N ASP A 130 -3.54 1.86 -16.18
CA ASP A 130 -3.29 0.47 -15.83
C ASP A 130 -1.83 0.31 -15.39
N VAL A 131 -1.61 -0.51 -14.37
CA VAL A 131 -0.27 -0.79 -13.81
C VAL A 131 -0.17 -2.26 -13.46
N LEU A 132 0.88 -2.92 -13.96
CA LEU A 132 1.38 -4.22 -13.52
C LEU A 132 2.72 -4.03 -12.80
N LEU A 133 2.79 -4.41 -11.54
CA LEU A 133 3.99 -4.33 -10.70
C LEU A 133 4.40 -5.73 -10.23
N LEU A 134 5.61 -6.16 -10.56
CA LEU A 134 6.22 -7.41 -10.10
C LEU A 134 7.33 -7.12 -9.09
N GLN A 135 7.30 -7.79 -7.94
CA GLN A 135 8.34 -7.69 -6.90
C GLN A 135 9.03 -9.04 -6.71
N TYR A 136 10.35 -8.98 -6.57
CA TYR A 136 11.21 -10.16 -6.47
C TYR A 136 11.68 -10.35 -5.03
N PHE A 137 11.34 -11.49 -4.43
CA PHE A 137 11.73 -11.80 -3.05
C PHE A 137 12.21 -13.25 -2.94
N GLU A 138 13.52 -13.48 -3.03
CA GLU A 138 14.10 -14.83 -3.01
C GLU A 138 13.39 -15.76 -4.02
N GLU A 139 12.81 -16.86 -3.55
CA GLU A 139 12.04 -17.84 -4.33
C GLU A 139 10.55 -17.47 -4.46
N VAL A 140 10.16 -16.26 -4.05
CA VAL A 140 8.78 -15.76 -4.13
C VAL A 140 8.69 -14.63 -5.14
N LEU A 141 7.73 -14.75 -6.07
CA LEU A 141 7.33 -13.66 -6.95
C LEU A 141 6.01 -13.08 -6.46
N LEU A 142 5.97 -11.77 -6.24
CA LEU A 142 4.73 -11.04 -5.96
C LEU A 142 4.35 -10.24 -7.19
N GLY A 143 3.06 -10.21 -7.51
CA GLY A 143 2.52 -9.36 -8.56
C GLY A 143 1.33 -8.57 -8.04
N THR A 144 1.22 -7.32 -8.45
CA THR A 144 0.05 -6.47 -8.25
C THR A 144 -0.35 -5.89 -9.60
N VAL A 145 -1.63 -5.93 -9.92
CA VAL A 145 -2.23 -5.22 -11.04
C VAL A 145 -3.25 -4.23 -10.51
N ALA A 146 -3.29 -3.02 -11.05
CA ALA A 146 -4.31 -2.04 -10.73
C ALA A 146 -4.76 -1.32 -12.01
N PHE A 147 -6.06 -1.10 -12.11
CA PHE A 147 -6.71 -0.36 -13.18
C PHE A 147 -7.66 0.66 -12.55
N ALA A 148 -7.53 1.93 -12.92
CA ALA A 148 -8.27 3.02 -12.32
C ALA A 148 -8.55 4.17 -13.30
N PRO A 149 -9.68 4.90 -13.15
CA PRO A 149 -9.92 6.14 -13.85
C PRO A 149 -9.02 7.24 -13.31
N ILE A 150 -8.50 8.08 -14.20
CA ILE A 150 -7.65 9.21 -13.82
C ILE A 150 -8.54 10.37 -13.33
N GLY A 151 -8.17 10.97 -12.20
CA GLY A 151 -8.85 12.12 -11.61
C GLY A 151 -9.86 11.82 -10.49
N PHE A 152 -9.93 10.58 -9.99
CA PHE A 152 -10.84 10.16 -8.94
C PHE A 152 -10.11 9.72 -7.65
N GLY A 153 -9.38 10.65 -7.02
CA GLY A 153 -8.66 10.38 -5.77
C GLY A 153 -7.29 9.78 -6.04
N SER A 154 -7.14 8.47 -5.80
CA SER A 154 -5.87 7.76 -5.97
C SER A 154 -5.64 7.30 -7.41
N THR A 155 -4.38 7.31 -7.87
CA THR A 155 -4.01 6.76 -9.18
C THR A 155 -3.93 5.23 -9.15
N ALA A 156 -3.91 4.56 -10.31
CA ALA A 156 -3.69 3.11 -10.35
C ALA A 156 -2.29 2.78 -9.80
N THR A 157 -1.32 3.64 -10.09
CA THR A 157 0.05 3.56 -9.55
C THR A 157 0.07 3.58 -8.02
N ASP A 158 -0.64 4.52 -7.39
CA ASP A 158 -0.68 4.64 -5.93
C ASP A 158 -1.31 3.39 -5.29
N ILE A 159 -2.40 2.88 -5.88
CA ILE A 159 -3.08 1.66 -5.42
C ILE A 159 -2.15 0.46 -5.56
N ALA A 160 -1.53 0.28 -6.73
CA ALA A 160 -0.62 -0.84 -6.98
C ALA A 160 0.54 -0.84 -5.99
N ARG A 161 1.16 0.32 -5.75
CA ARG A 161 2.27 0.46 -4.80
C ARG A 161 1.83 0.23 -3.35
N GLY A 162 0.65 0.73 -2.97
CA GLY A 162 0.06 0.48 -1.65
C GLY A 162 -0.10 -1.01 -1.36
N TYR A 163 -0.73 -1.74 -2.29
CA TYR A 163 -0.92 -3.18 -2.15
C TYR A 163 0.38 -3.99 -2.25
N ALA A 164 1.30 -3.61 -3.13
CA ALA A 164 2.60 -4.25 -3.24
C ALA A 164 3.44 -4.09 -1.96
N ASN A 165 3.44 -2.90 -1.35
CA ASN A 165 4.07 -2.66 -0.06
C ASN A 165 3.44 -3.52 1.05
N TRP A 166 2.12 -3.60 1.05
CA TRP A 166 1.39 -4.44 2.00
C TRP A 166 1.68 -5.94 1.84
N GLN A 167 1.70 -6.45 0.59
CA GLN A 167 2.05 -7.84 0.31
C GLN A 167 3.45 -8.17 0.82
N ARG A 168 4.41 -7.28 0.55
CA ARG A 168 5.79 -7.41 0.99
C ARG A 168 5.91 -7.42 2.52
N ALA A 169 5.22 -6.50 3.21
CA ALA A 169 5.20 -6.47 4.67
C ALA A 169 4.63 -7.76 5.27
N THR A 170 3.54 -8.27 4.68
CA THR A 170 2.89 -9.51 5.10
C THR A 170 3.79 -10.73 4.89
N LEU A 171 4.49 -10.80 3.74
CA LEU A 171 5.46 -11.85 3.44
C LEU A 171 6.60 -11.85 4.47
N LEU A 172 7.17 -10.69 4.78
CA LEU A 172 8.23 -10.56 5.79
C LEU A 172 7.77 -11.03 7.17
N VAL A 173 6.59 -10.63 7.63
CA VAL A 173 6.03 -11.10 8.90
C VAL A 173 5.86 -12.61 8.91
N THR A 174 5.35 -13.17 7.81
CA THR A 174 5.12 -14.61 7.67
C THR A 174 6.43 -15.39 7.74
N LEU A 175 7.45 -14.97 6.98
CA LEU A 175 8.78 -15.58 6.99
C LEU A 175 9.47 -15.48 8.36
N LEU A 176 9.43 -14.31 8.99
CA LEU A 176 10.02 -14.10 10.32
C LEU A 176 9.31 -14.91 11.42
N SER A 177 8.01 -15.17 11.25
CA SER A 177 7.24 -15.99 12.18
C SER A 177 7.47 -17.50 12.01
N GLY A 178 8.15 -17.92 10.94
CA GLY A 178 8.33 -19.33 10.57
C GLY A 178 7.02 -20.01 10.12
N GLN A 179 5.97 -19.23 9.87
CA GLN A 179 4.73 -19.75 9.27
C GLN A 179 4.93 -19.89 7.77
N ARG A 180 4.38 -20.97 7.18
CA ARG A 180 4.27 -21.07 5.72
C ARG A 180 3.17 -20.12 5.23
N LEU A 181 3.38 -19.53 4.05
CA LEU A 181 2.51 -18.54 3.39
C LEU A 181 1.05 -18.99 3.15
N TRP A 182 0.73 -20.25 3.44
CA TRP A 182 -0.41 -20.97 2.89
C TRP A 182 -1.21 -21.63 4.00
N VAL A 183 -2.07 -20.85 4.66
CA VAL A 183 -3.19 -21.42 5.41
C VAL A 183 -4.45 -20.75 4.93
N ASP A 184 -5.20 -21.45 4.06
CA ASP A 184 -6.64 -21.21 3.94
C ASP A 184 -7.24 -21.31 5.35
N SER A 185 -7.70 -20.19 5.90
CA SER A 185 -8.47 -20.20 7.14
C SER A 185 -9.66 -19.26 7.04
N PRO A 186 -10.87 -19.81 6.80
CA PRO A 186 -12.10 -19.20 7.26
C PRO A 186 -12.26 -19.54 8.74
N ARG A 187 -11.73 -18.72 9.65
CA ARG A 187 -12.12 -18.75 11.06
C ARG A 187 -12.32 -17.34 11.60
N VAL A 188 -13.54 -16.87 11.38
CA VAL A 188 -14.23 -15.96 12.31
C VAL A 188 -14.18 -16.59 13.70
N VAL A 189 -13.28 -16.10 14.54
CA VAL A 189 -13.39 -16.30 15.98
C VAL A 189 -14.01 -15.04 16.54
N ALA A 190 -15.32 -15.14 16.80
CA ALA A 190 -15.99 -14.20 17.67
C ALA A 190 -15.34 -14.29 19.06
N MET A 191 -14.80 -13.17 19.55
CA MET A 191 -14.53 -12.96 20.96
C MET A 191 -15.15 -11.64 21.40
N SER A 192 -16.43 -11.76 21.77
CA SER A 192 -16.98 -11.39 23.08
C SER A 192 -16.26 -10.28 23.84
N GLU A 193 -17.00 -9.18 24.01
CA GLU A 193 -17.00 -8.31 25.17
C GLU A 193 -16.66 -9.04 26.47
N GLN A 194 -15.64 -8.55 27.19
CA GLN A 194 -15.71 -8.25 28.62
C GLN A 194 -14.31 -7.85 29.10
N GLN A 195 -14.09 -6.54 29.25
CA GLN A 195 -13.28 -5.97 30.33
C GLN A 195 -13.48 -4.45 30.37
N SER A 196 -14.56 -4.02 31.03
CA SER A 196 -14.58 -2.74 31.73
C SER A 196 -14.25 -3.00 33.19
N ALA A 197 -13.15 -2.41 33.68
CA ALA A 197 -13.03 -1.72 34.96
C ALA A 197 -11.58 -1.71 35.48
N THR A 198 -10.82 -0.72 35.05
CA THR A 198 -9.96 0.08 35.94
C THR A 198 -9.77 1.43 35.27
N ARG A 199 -10.46 2.45 35.80
CA ARG A 199 -10.35 3.86 35.37
C ARG A 199 -8.96 4.39 35.74
N GLY A 200 -8.03 4.24 34.82
CA GLY A 200 -7.01 5.24 34.52
C GLY A 200 -7.29 5.65 33.07
N GLN A 201 -7.53 6.94 32.86
CA GLN A 201 -7.73 7.55 31.55
C GLN A 201 -6.59 7.09 30.62
N LYS A 202 -6.92 6.38 29.53
CA LYS A 202 -5.92 5.96 28.55
C LYS A 202 -5.59 7.19 27.69
N ASP A 203 -4.47 7.83 28.03
CA ASP A 203 -3.97 9.04 27.39
C ASP A 203 -3.52 8.75 25.95
N GLY A 204 -4.38 9.10 24.99
CA GLY A 204 -4.03 9.27 23.59
C GLY A 204 -4.45 10.66 23.11
N ILE A 205 -4.11 11.04 21.87
CA ILE A 205 -4.48 12.34 21.29
C ILE A 205 -6.01 12.56 21.30
N LEU A 206 -6.77 11.48 21.12
CA LEU A 206 -8.24 11.44 21.09
C LEU A 206 -8.80 10.71 22.30
N SER A 207 -9.78 11.32 22.95
CA SER A 207 -10.70 10.64 23.86
C SER A 207 -11.77 9.84 23.10
N ASP A 208 -12.44 8.90 23.78
CA ASP A 208 -13.52 8.11 23.19
C ASP A 208 -14.68 8.98 22.70
N GLU A 209 -15.03 10.03 23.46
CA GLU A 209 -16.09 10.98 23.09
C GLU A 209 -15.73 11.76 21.82
N GLU A 210 -14.47 12.14 21.66
CA GLU A 210 -13.98 12.84 20.46
C GLU A 210 -13.98 11.91 19.24
N ARG A 211 -13.68 10.61 19.41
CA ARG A 211 -13.82 9.62 18.34
C ARG A 211 -15.27 9.50 17.87
N GLU A 212 -16.23 9.47 18.79
CA GLU A 212 -17.67 9.46 18.44
C GLU A 212 -18.11 10.72 17.69
N VAL A 213 -17.52 11.88 18.01
CA VAL A 213 -17.79 13.13 17.29
C VAL A 213 -17.21 13.09 15.87
N LEU A 214 -15.98 12.60 15.71
CA LEU A 214 -15.33 12.50 14.39
C LEU A 214 -15.99 11.46 13.49
N SER A 215 -16.47 10.34 14.04
CA SER A 215 -17.20 9.31 13.28
C SER A 215 -18.61 9.75 12.85
N GLY A 216 -19.06 10.94 13.26
CA GLY A 216 -20.41 11.44 13.01
C GLY A 216 -21.49 10.72 13.82
N SER A 217 -21.09 9.90 14.82
CA SER A 217 -22.02 9.22 15.71
C SER A 217 -22.63 10.18 16.75
N LYS A 218 -22.00 11.33 16.99
CA LYS A 218 -22.42 12.34 17.96
C LYS A 218 -22.06 13.76 17.51
N GLY A 219 -22.89 14.75 17.83
CA GLY A 219 -22.62 16.16 17.55
C GLY A 219 -23.04 16.64 16.16
N ASP A 220 -23.01 17.96 15.95
CA ASP A 220 -23.26 18.61 14.67
C ASP A 220 -21.95 19.05 13.99
N ASN A 221 -22.04 19.59 12.77
CA ASN A 221 -20.86 20.06 12.03
C ASN A 221 -20.07 21.12 12.79
N SER A 222 -20.75 22.01 13.53
CA SER A 222 -20.08 23.05 14.32
C SER A 222 -19.25 22.46 15.46
N THR A 223 -19.77 21.42 16.13
CA THR A 223 -19.05 20.67 17.17
C THR A 223 -17.82 19.99 16.58
N ARG A 224 -17.95 19.40 15.38
CA ARG A 224 -16.85 18.75 14.69
C ARG A 224 -15.76 19.75 14.27
N GLU A 225 -16.12 20.91 13.72
CA GLU A 225 -15.18 21.96 13.35
C GLU A 225 -14.40 22.49 14.57
N ALA A 226 -15.10 22.76 15.68
CA ALA A 226 -14.46 23.18 16.92
C ALA A 226 -13.49 22.10 17.45
N LEU A 227 -13.87 20.82 17.34
CA LEU A 227 -12.99 19.71 17.71
C LEU A 227 -11.75 19.66 16.81
N CYS A 228 -11.89 19.82 15.49
CA CYS A 228 -10.74 19.83 14.57
C CYS A 228 -9.68 20.88 14.93
N GLU A 229 -10.10 22.07 15.38
CA GLU A 229 -9.15 23.11 15.84
C GLU A 229 -8.39 22.67 17.10
N VAL A 230 -9.07 22.05 18.05
CA VAL A 230 -8.43 21.49 19.26
C VAL A 230 -7.46 20.37 18.89
N LEU A 231 -7.86 19.50 17.96
CA LEU A 231 -7.03 18.38 17.51
C LEU A 231 -5.79 18.85 16.74
N ARG A 232 -5.87 19.96 16.00
CA ARG A 232 -4.71 20.56 15.34
C ARG A 232 -3.63 20.92 16.36
N GLU A 233 -3.99 21.55 17.48
CA GLU A 233 -3.00 21.91 18.50
C GLU A 233 -2.47 20.69 19.26
N ARG A 234 -3.32 19.69 19.54
CA ARG A 234 -2.86 18.44 20.16
C ARG A 234 -1.92 17.66 19.25
N LEU A 235 -2.22 17.57 17.95
CA LEU A 235 -1.35 16.94 16.97
C LEU A 235 -0.02 17.67 16.88
N ARG A 236 -0.03 19.00 16.84
CA ARG A 236 1.19 19.83 16.87
C ARG A 236 2.03 19.52 18.09
N THR A 237 1.42 19.43 19.27
CA THR A 237 2.10 19.08 20.53
C THR A 237 2.69 17.67 20.47
N ALA A 238 1.92 16.69 20.01
CA ALA A 238 2.39 15.31 19.88
C ALA A 238 3.57 15.17 18.91
N LEU A 239 3.58 15.93 17.80
CA LEU A 239 4.70 15.93 16.86
C LEU A 239 5.97 16.54 17.48
N ILE A 240 5.84 17.60 18.28
CA ILE A 240 6.97 18.17 19.04
C ILE A 240 7.48 17.16 20.07
N ASP A 241 6.59 16.42 20.73
CA ASP A 241 6.98 15.39 21.68
C ASP A 241 7.71 14.23 20.98
N LEU A 242 7.29 13.83 19.77
CA LEU A 242 8.00 12.83 18.96
C LEU A 242 9.39 13.31 18.53
N GLU A 243 9.53 14.57 18.14
CA GLU A 243 10.83 15.19 17.87
C GLU A 243 11.73 15.13 19.10
N ALA A 244 11.19 15.50 20.27
CA ALA A 244 11.91 15.39 21.53
C ALA A 244 12.31 13.93 21.82
N LEU A 245 11.39 12.97 21.69
CA LEU A 245 11.71 11.56 21.89
C LEU A 245 12.85 11.10 20.98
N TYR A 246 12.83 11.43 19.69
CA TYR A 246 13.93 11.11 18.78
C TYR A 246 15.27 11.70 19.25
N MET A 247 15.24 12.94 19.75
CA MET A 247 16.43 13.64 20.23
C MET A 247 16.97 13.08 21.55
N TRP A 248 16.11 12.61 22.45
CA TRP A 248 16.48 12.26 23.83
C TRP A 248 16.57 10.76 24.08
N LEU A 249 15.91 9.94 23.27
CA LEU A 249 15.89 8.49 23.43
C LEU A 249 17.17 7.86 22.86
N PRO A 250 17.87 7.00 23.61
CA PRO A 250 18.97 6.19 23.10
C PRO A 250 18.53 5.33 21.91
N ASP A 251 19.47 5.03 21.01
CA ASP A 251 19.18 4.21 19.83
C ASP A 251 18.69 2.81 20.21
N ASP A 252 19.22 2.22 21.28
CA ASP A 252 18.80 0.91 21.79
C ASP A 252 17.34 0.93 22.29
N ASP A 253 16.92 2.02 22.94
CA ASP A 253 15.56 2.19 23.45
C ASP A 253 14.58 2.46 22.29
N LEU A 254 14.99 3.25 21.30
CA LEU A 254 14.21 3.44 20.07
C LEU A 254 14.08 2.11 19.32
N GLN A 255 15.17 1.34 19.22
CA GLN A 255 15.15 0.02 18.60
C GLN A 255 14.25 -0.94 19.35
N ALA A 256 14.24 -0.91 20.69
CA ALA A 256 13.35 -1.73 21.51
C ALA A 256 11.88 -1.44 21.23
N VAL A 257 11.50 -0.16 21.14
CA VAL A 257 10.12 0.28 20.79
C VAL A 257 9.67 -0.26 19.44
N PHE A 258 10.59 -0.44 18.49
CA PHE A 258 10.28 -0.93 17.13
C PHE A 258 10.74 -2.38 16.87
N ASN A 259 11.21 -3.11 17.88
CA ASN A 259 11.86 -4.41 17.70
C ASN A 259 10.84 -5.49 17.26
N PRO A 260 11.03 -6.16 16.10
CA PRO A 260 10.11 -7.19 15.61
C PRO A 260 10.02 -8.46 16.47
N SER A 261 10.94 -8.67 17.42
CA SER A 261 10.99 -9.88 18.24
C SER A 261 10.01 -9.91 19.42
N GLU A 262 9.42 -8.77 19.80
CA GLU A 262 8.39 -8.69 20.86
C GLU A 262 6.97 -8.76 20.25
N ARG A 263 6.33 -9.93 20.36
CA ARG A 263 5.33 -10.42 19.40
C ARG A 263 3.91 -9.83 19.45
N ARG A 264 3.55 -8.88 20.33
CA ARG A 264 2.16 -8.35 20.36
C ARG A 264 2.03 -6.85 20.57
N GLU A 265 2.61 -6.29 21.63
CA GLU A 265 2.45 -4.85 21.93
C GLU A 265 3.25 -3.97 20.96
N THR A 266 4.45 -4.41 20.59
CA THR A 266 5.30 -3.76 19.58
C THR A 266 4.70 -3.80 18.17
N SER A 267 3.83 -4.78 17.89
CA SER A 267 3.05 -4.82 16.65
C SER A 267 2.02 -3.68 16.57
N ALA A 268 1.39 -3.32 17.69
CA ALA A 268 0.41 -2.24 17.74
C ALA A 268 1.08 -0.87 17.59
N VAL A 269 2.25 -0.68 18.23
CA VAL A 269 3.04 0.56 18.08
C VAL A 269 3.48 0.73 16.62
N ARG A 270 3.94 -0.34 15.97
CA ARG A 270 4.34 -0.28 14.56
C ARG A 270 3.16 0.03 13.63
N ALA A 271 2.03 -0.65 13.80
CA ALA A 271 0.83 -0.39 13.02
C ALA A 271 0.37 1.08 13.19
N ALA A 272 0.29 1.56 14.43
CA ALA A 272 -0.06 2.95 14.73
C ALA A 272 0.95 3.95 14.12
N SER A 273 2.24 3.62 14.11
CA SER A 273 3.27 4.45 13.49
C SER A 273 3.12 4.50 11.97
N GLN A 274 2.77 3.38 11.32
CA GLN A 274 2.50 3.33 9.89
C GLN A 274 1.26 4.14 9.52
N GLU A 275 0.17 4.02 10.28
CA GLU A 275 -1.04 4.82 10.09
C GLU A 275 -0.77 6.32 10.28
N ALA A 276 0.02 6.68 11.30
CA ALA A 276 0.44 8.07 11.53
C ALA A 276 1.30 8.60 10.38
N LEU A 277 2.24 7.82 9.86
CA LEU A 277 3.05 8.19 8.69
C LEU A 277 2.18 8.40 7.45
N SER A 278 1.20 7.52 7.20
CA SER A 278 0.25 7.68 6.10
C SER A 278 -0.57 8.97 6.23
N LEU A 279 -1.06 9.29 7.43
CA LEU A 279 -1.77 10.54 7.69
C LEU A 279 -0.90 11.77 7.39
N LEU A 280 0.35 11.78 7.87
CA LEU A 280 1.28 12.88 7.63
C LEU A 280 1.63 13.02 6.14
N PHE A 281 1.85 11.88 5.47
CA PHE A 281 2.13 11.84 4.03
C PHE A 281 0.98 12.47 3.23
N ILE A 282 -0.26 12.00 3.45
CA ILE A 282 -1.46 12.55 2.79
C ILE A 282 -1.59 14.05 3.09
N GLY A 283 -1.34 14.46 4.33
CA GLY A 283 -1.40 15.88 4.71
C GLY A 283 -0.38 16.75 3.97
N MET A 284 0.85 16.28 3.77
CA MET A 284 1.87 16.98 2.99
C MET A 284 1.53 17.02 1.49
N ASP A 285 1.09 15.88 0.94
CA ASP A 285 0.67 15.76 -0.45
C ASP A 285 -0.46 16.74 -0.81
N MET A 286 -1.49 16.80 0.05
CA MET A 286 -2.62 17.73 -0.11
C MET A 286 -2.19 19.21 -0.09
N ASN A 287 -1.04 19.54 0.49
CA ASN A 287 -0.47 20.89 0.49
C ASN A 287 0.53 21.13 -0.65
N GLY A 288 0.76 20.14 -1.52
CA GLY A 288 1.68 20.23 -2.65
C GLY A 288 3.16 20.24 -2.25
N ASP A 289 3.49 19.70 -1.08
CA ASP A 289 4.89 19.56 -0.65
C ASP A 289 5.60 18.47 -1.48
N VAL A 290 6.90 18.70 -1.77
CA VAL A 290 7.77 17.67 -2.33
C VAL A 290 8.25 16.78 -1.17
N ILE A 291 7.48 15.71 -0.89
CA ILE A 291 7.61 14.91 0.33
C ILE A 291 9.02 14.35 0.52
N GLU A 292 9.65 13.83 -0.54
CA GLU A 292 11.00 13.26 -0.48
C GLU A 292 12.03 14.31 -0.02
N GLU A 293 11.94 15.53 -0.55
CA GLU A 293 12.82 16.64 -0.16
C GLU A 293 12.57 17.02 1.31
N ARG A 294 11.31 17.16 1.72
CA ARG A 294 10.94 17.51 3.11
C ARG A 294 11.43 16.50 4.13
N ILE A 295 11.26 15.21 3.84
CA ILE A 295 11.74 14.14 4.73
C ILE A 295 13.26 14.15 4.78
N THR A 296 13.94 14.27 3.63
CA THR A 296 15.40 14.30 3.56
C THR A 296 15.98 15.48 4.34
N GLU A 297 15.44 16.69 4.14
CA GLU A 297 15.85 17.89 4.89
C GLU A 297 15.63 17.73 6.40
N SER A 298 14.51 17.14 6.79
CA SER A 298 14.17 16.92 8.20
C SER A 298 15.14 15.93 8.85
N LEU A 299 15.46 14.81 8.16
CA LEU A 299 16.43 13.83 8.65
C LEU A 299 17.83 14.45 8.80
N LEU A 300 18.30 15.20 7.81
CA LEU A 300 19.60 15.89 7.88
C LEU A 300 19.66 16.89 9.06
N THR A 301 18.57 17.61 9.29
CA THR A 301 18.46 18.57 10.40
C THR A 301 18.53 17.86 11.75
N LEU A 302 17.77 16.77 11.90
CA LEU A 302 17.71 15.98 13.14
C LEU A 302 19.03 15.28 13.44
N GLU A 303 19.67 14.67 12.45
CA GLU A 303 20.99 14.05 12.60
C GLU A 303 22.05 15.09 13.01
N SER A 304 22.07 16.24 12.34
CA SER A 304 23.00 17.33 12.67
C SER A 304 22.81 17.83 14.11
N ALA A 305 21.56 17.95 14.57
CA ALA A 305 21.24 18.33 15.94
C ALA A 305 21.69 17.27 16.95
N LYS A 306 21.49 15.98 16.64
CA LYS A 306 21.86 14.86 17.51
C LYS A 306 23.38 14.71 17.67
N VAL A 307 24.14 14.92 16.58
CA VAL A 307 25.61 14.92 16.59
C VAL A 307 26.15 16.09 17.42
N SER A 308 25.70 17.32 17.13
CA SER A 308 26.14 18.53 17.83
C SER A 308 25.95 18.42 19.35
N ARG A 309 24.88 17.74 19.78
CA ARG A 309 24.61 17.50 21.19
C ARG A 309 25.50 16.43 21.81
N SER A 310 25.80 15.36 21.08
CA SER A 310 26.68 14.30 21.56
C SER A 310 28.08 14.84 21.86
N GLU A 311 28.55 15.80 21.05
CA GLU A 311 29.81 16.51 21.29
C GLU A 311 29.79 17.37 22.57
N HIS A 312 28.67 18.03 22.87
CA HIS A 312 28.49 18.83 24.09
C HIS A 312 28.41 18.01 25.38
N ILE A 313 27.97 16.75 25.32
CA ILE A 313 27.92 15.87 26.51
C ILE A 313 29.31 15.33 26.86
N LEU A 314 30.22 15.26 25.90
CA LEU A 314 31.58 14.73 26.06
C LEU A 314 32.63 15.78 26.41
N SER A 315 32.28 17.07 26.37
CA SER A 315 33.14 18.23 26.71
C SER A 315 32.94 18.69 28.16
#